data_AF-A0A6V8KIQ9-F1
#
_entry.id   AF-A0A6V8KIQ9-F1
#
_cell.length_a   1.000
_cell.length_b   1.000
_cell.length_c   1.000
_cell.angle_alpha   90.00
_cell.angle_beta   90.00
_cell.angle_gamma   90.00
#
_symmetry.space_group_name_H-M   'P 1'
#
loop_
_entity.id
_entity.type
_entity.pdbx_description
1 polymer ?
#
loop_
_entity_poly.entity_id
_entity_poly.type
_entity_poly.pdbx_seq_one_letter_code
_entity_poly.pdbx_strand_id
1 'polypeptide(L)' 'MSPIGSSADNAAAESFNATFKRETLQGRRAFTNEREARLTAFGWLHRYNTIRRHSRLGQRSPIAYENSIRPTSTTLAPAA' A
#
# COMPACT_ATOMS: atom_id res chain seq x y z
N MET A 1 -27.53 -2.23 -4.13
CA MET A 1 -26.33 -2.81 -3.51
C MET A 1 -25.49 -3.48 -4.59
N SER A 2 -24.27 -3.00 -4.86
CA SER A 2 -23.29 -3.81 -5.57
C SER A 2 -22.91 -5.03 -4.70
N PRO A 3 -22.66 -6.21 -5.27
CA PRO A 3 -22.33 -7.38 -4.45
C PRO A 3 -21.02 -7.13 -3.71
N ILE A 4 -21.00 -7.52 -2.44
CA ILE A 4 -19.81 -7.48 -1.59
C ILE A 4 -18.75 -8.40 -2.23
N GLY A 5 -17.64 -7.81 -2.68
CA GLY A 5 -16.39 -8.48 -3.06
C GLY A 5 -16.43 -9.23 -4.38
N SER A 6 -16.10 -8.55 -5.49
CA SER A 6 -15.67 -9.27 -6.69
C SER A 6 -14.37 -10.02 -6.40
N SER A 7 -14.14 -11.16 -7.05
CA SER A 7 -12.84 -11.87 -6.99
C SER A 7 -11.67 -10.97 -7.36
N ALA A 8 -11.91 -9.97 -8.22
CA ALA A 8 -10.94 -8.95 -8.59
C ALA A 8 -10.56 -8.02 -7.40
N ASP A 9 -11.53 -7.61 -6.58
CA ASP A 9 -11.28 -6.75 -5.42
C ASP A 9 -10.46 -7.51 -4.36
N ASN A 10 -10.80 -8.78 -4.16
CA ASN A 10 -10.09 -9.63 -3.21
C ASN A 10 -8.66 -9.94 -3.68
N ALA A 11 -8.43 -10.14 -4.99
CA ALA A 11 -7.10 -10.45 -5.53
C ALA A 11 -6.05 -9.38 -5.19
N ALA A 12 -6.44 -8.10 -5.20
CA ALA A 12 -5.55 -7.01 -4.80
C ALA A 12 -5.14 -7.12 -3.32
N ALA A 13 -6.11 -7.29 -2.42
CA ALA A 13 -5.88 -7.46 -0.99
C ALA A 13 -5.06 -8.72 -0.67
N GLU A 14 -5.34 -9.83 -1.35
CA GLU A 14 -4.61 -11.09 -1.19
C GLU A 14 -3.15 -10.95 -1.62
N SER A 15 -2.88 -10.34 -2.78
CA SER A 15 -1.51 -10.15 -3.27
C SER A 15 -0.68 -9.27 -2.33
N PHE A 16 -1.30 -8.25 -1.74
CA PHE A 16 -0.70 -7.39 -0.74
C PHE A 16 -0.35 -8.17 0.53
N ASN A 17 -1.33 -8.90 1.09
CA ASN A 17 -1.15 -9.70 2.30
C ASN A 17 -0.11 -10.81 2.11
N ALA A 18 -0.09 -11.46 0.95
CA ALA A 18 0.89 -12.48 0.61
C ALA A 18 2.31 -11.90 0.54
N THR A 19 2.49 -10.73 -0.08
CA THR A 19 3.78 -10.04 -0.14
C THR A 19 4.25 -9.62 1.25
N PHE A 20 3.36 -9.07 2.07
CA PHE A 20 3.65 -8.71 3.46
C PHE A 20 4.18 -9.92 4.23
N LYS A 21 3.39 -11.00 4.30
CA LYS A 21 3.77 -12.23 5.03
C LYS A 21 5.07 -12.82 4.49
N ARG A 22 5.25 -12.89 3.17
CA ARG A 22 6.47 -13.41 2.55
C ARG A 22 7.70 -12.60 2.93
N GLU A 23 7.60 -11.29 3.13
CA GLU A 23 8.76 -10.44 3.42
C GLU A 23 9.01 -10.25 4.91
N THR A 24 7.98 -10.33 5.77
CA THR A 24 8.13 -10.10 7.22
C THR A 24 8.18 -11.38 8.05
N LEU A 25 7.69 -12.50 7.53
CA LEU A 25 7.64 -13.80 8.21
C LEU A 25 8.47 -14.87 7.47
N GLN A 26 9.54 -14.48 6.78
CA GLN A 26 10.40 -15.39 6.01
C GLN A 26 10.82 -16.62 6.83
N GLY A 27 10.21 -17.78 6.58
CA GLY A 27 10.47 -19.02 7.31
C GLY A 27 9.87 -19.11 8.72
N ARG A 28 9.18 -18.07 9.19
CA ARG A 28 8.53 -18.03 10.51
C ARG A 28 7.03 -18.30 10.38
N ARG A 29 6.48 -19.07 11.32
CA ARG A 29 5.01 -19.28 11.40
C ARG A 29 4.27 -18.04 11.89
N ALA A 30 4.88 -17.26 12.79
CA ALA A 30 4.29 -16.07 13.39
C ALA A 30 5.36 -15.13 13.97
N PHE A 31 4.94 -13.91 14.31
CA PHE A 31 5.70 -13.00 15.17
C PHE A 31 5.72 -13.53 16.61
N THR A 32 6.77 -13.20 17.37
CA THR A 32 6.94 -13.67 18.74
C THR A 32 6.00 -12.94 19.70
N ASN A 33 5.74 -11.66 19.44
CA ASN A 33 4.80 -10.85 20.22
C ASN A 33 4.21 -9.71 19.39
N GLU A 34 3.20 -9.06 19.96
CA GLU A 34 2.45 -7.98 19.32
C GLU A 34 3.31 -6.74 19.02
N ARG A 35 4.24 -6.39 19.91
CA ARG A 35 5.13 -5.23 19.73
C ARG A 35 6.05 -5.41 18.53
N GLU A 36 6.63 -6.60 18.37
CA GLU A 36 7.43 -6.97 17.21
C GLU A 36 6.62 -6.90 15.91
N ALA A 37 5.41 -7.45 15.92
CA ALA A 37 4.50 -7.42 14.77
C ALA A 37 4.19 -5.98 14.35
N ARG A 38 3.84 -5.11 15.31
CA ARG A 38 3.53 -3.70 15.06
C ARG A 38 4.71 -2.93 14.46
N LEU A 39 5.90 -3.05 15.06
CA LEU A 39 7.09 -2.34 14.57
C LEU A 39 7.51 -2.82 13.18
N THR A 40 7.49 -4.13 12.97
CA THR A 40 7.80 -4.73 11.67
C THR A 40 6.78 -4.31 10.61
N ALA A 41 5.49 -4.37 10.94
CA ALA A 41 4.43 -3.95 10.05
C ALA A 41 4.54 -2.47 9.67
N PHE A 42 4.78 -1.60 10.65
CA PHE A 42 4.94 -0.17 10.43
C PHE A 42 6.12 0.12 9.48
N GLY A 43 7.30 -0.43 9.76
CA GLY A 43 8.47 -0.25 8.91
C GLY A 43 8.27 -0.79 7.50
N TRP A 44 7.63 -1.97 7.38
CA TRP A 44 7.34 -2.58 6.09
C TRP A 44 6.33 -1.75 5.29
N LEU A 45 5.22 -1.31 5.90
CA LEU A 45 4.20 -0.47 5.27
C LEU A 45 4.77 0.87 4.82
N HIS A 46 5.61 1.49 5.65
CA HIS A 46 6.28 2.73 5.29
C HIS A 46 7.13 2.53 4.03
N ARG A 47 8.00 1.53 4.01
CA ARG A 47 8.84 1.21 2.84
C ARG A 47 7.99 0.89 1.61
N TYR A 48 6.94 0.09 1.76
CA TYR A 48 6.03 -0.28 0.67
C TYR A 48 5.41 0.96 0.02
N ASN A 49 4.89 1.89 0.82
CA ASN A 49 4.15 3.04 0.30
C ASN A 49 5.04 4.20 -0.16
N THR A 50 6.22 4.38 0.43
CA THR A 50 7.07 5.56 0.18
C THR A 50 8.26 5.27 -0.73
N ILE A 51 8.86 4.07 -0.66
CA ILE A 51 10.16 3.76 -1.28
C ILE A 51 10.04 2.68 -2.36
N ARG A 52 9.25 1.62 -2.12
CA ARG A 52 9.19 0.45 -3.01
C ARG A 52 8.66 0.85 -4.38
N ARG A 53 9.40 0.52 -5.44
CA ARG A 53 8.99 0.75 -6.83
C ARG A 53 8.14 -0.41 -7.33
N HIS A 54 7.04 -0.09 -8.00
CA HIS A 54 6.14 -1.08 -8.59
C HIS A 54 6.11 -0.92 -10.11
N SER A 55 6.33 -2.01 -10.85
CA SER A 55 6.31 -2.00 -12.32
C SER A 55 4.97 -1.50 -12.88
N ARG A 56 3.85 -1.94 -12.28
CA ARG A 56 2.50 -1.47 -12.61
C ARG A 56 2.30 0.04 -12.40
N LEU A 57 3.10 0.66 -11.54
CA LEU A 57 3.05 2.09 -11.24
C LEU A 57 4.14 2.88 -12.00
N GLY A 58 4.69 2.32 -13.09
CA GLY A 58 5.75 2.97 -13.86
C GLY A 58 7.06 3.08 -13.07
N GLN A 59 7.38 2.07 -12.26
CA GLN A 59 8.55 2.06 -11.39
C GLN A 59 8.56 3.21 -10.35
N ARG A 60 7.41 3.49 -9.75
CA ARG A 60 7.24 4.48 -8.69
C ARG A 60 6.65 3.85 -7.43
N SER A 61 6.80 4.53 -6.30
CA SER A 61 6.12 4.12 -5.07
C SER A 61 4.64 4.49 -5.11
N PRO A 62 3.77 3.78 -4.36
CA PRO A 62 2.35 4.08 -4.30
C PRO A 62 2.06 5.56 -4.01
N ILE A 63 2.70 6.13 -2.98
CA ILE A 63 2.50 7.56 -2.65
C ILE A 63 2.98 8.46 -3.78
N ALA A 64 4.15 8.16 -4.39
CA ALA A 64 4.63 8.96 -5.50
C ALA A 64 3.66 8.92 -6.70
N TYR A 65 3.14 7.74 -7.03
CA TYR A 65 2.16 7.54 -8.10
C TYR A 65 0.87 8.33 -7.84
N GLU A 66 0.28 8.19 -6.66
CA GLU A 66 -0.92 8.95 -6.27
C GLU A 66 -0.69 10.46 -6.34
N ASN A 67 0.48 10.94 -5.91
CA ASN A 67 0.82 12.36 -5.94
C ASN A 67 0.99 12.93 -7.35
N SER A 68 1.28 12.12 -8.38
CA SER A 68 1.24 12.61 -9.77
C SER A 68 -0.11 12.56 -10.44
N ILE A 69 -1.03 11.75 -9.91
CA ILE A 69 -2.37 11.61 -10.49
C ILE A 69 -3.31 12.63 -9.89
N ARG A 70 -3.11 13.01 -8.62
CA ARG A 70 -3.83 14.15 -8.03
C ARG A 70 -3.54 15.40 -8.85
N PRO A 71 -4.55 15.98 -9.55
CA PRO A 71 -4.39 17.31 -10.09
C PRO A 71 -4.12 18.25 -8.92
N THR A 72 -3.19 19.19 -9.10
CA THR A 72 -3.06 20.34 -8.21
C THR A 72 -4.47 20.90 -8.03
N SER A 73 -4.96 21.01 -6.80
CA SER A 73 -6.25 21.66 -6.57
C SER A 73 -6.15 23.07 -7.15
N THR A 74 -6.78 23.29 -8.30
CA THR A 74 -6.99 24.62 -8.86
C THR A 74 -8.01 25.29 -7.97
N THR A 75 -7.56 25.80 -6.82
CA THR A 75 -8.32 26.79 -6.08
C THR A 75 -8.38 28.02 -6.97
N LEU A 76 -9.53 28.23 -7.63
CA LEU A 76 -9.82 29.48 -8.34
C LEU A 76 -9.67 30.61 -7.32
N ALA A 77 -8.76 31.54 -7.60
CA ALA A 77 -8.64 32.77 -6.82
C ALA A 77 -10.00 33.48 -6.83
N PRO A 78 -10.47 34.04 -5.69
CA PRO A 78 -11.73 34.76 -5.67
C PRO A 78 -11.64 35.93 -6.66
N ALA A 79 -12.68 36.07 -7.49
CA ALA A 79 -12.81 37.22 -8.37
C ALA A 79 -12.90 38.49 -7.51
N ALA A 80 -12.06 39.48 -7.84
CA ALA A 80 -12.03 40.80 -7.22
C ALA A 80 -13.30 41.59 -7.53
#